data_AF-A0A1R3R7J7-F1
#
_entry.id   AF-A0A1R3R7J7-F1
#
_cell.length_a   1.000
_cell.length_b   1.000
_cell.length_c   1.000
_cell.angle_alpha   90.00
_cell.angle_beta   90.00
_cell.angle_gamma   90.00
#
_symmetry.space_group_name_H-M   'P 1'
#
loop_
_entity.id
_entity.type
_entity.pdbx_description
1 polymer ?
#
loop_
_entity_poly.entity_id
_entity_poly.type
_entity_poly.pdbx_seq_one_letter_code
_entity_poly.pdbx_strand_id
1 'polypeptide(L)'
;VNDLLSVKKEIVCGDNLVTILYAKLGSPQEAVNHIVDSIRRTIIEFDGTAKRLRIRYSTDPDVLTDLESFIDGCRYYCTANLTWSLSTTRYGVHQESDLDNIRIVLGETID
;
A
#
# COMPACT_ATOMS: atom_id res chain seq x y z
N VAL A 1 -2.57 -2.39 0.04
CA VAL A 1 -3.31 -1.12 -0.19
C VAL A 1 -4.78 -1.41 -0.47
N ASN A 2 -5.10 -2.36 -1.38
CA ASN A 2 -6.48 -2.78 -1.67
C ASN A 2 -7.30 -3.05 -0.40
N ASP A 3 -6.88 -3.99 0.44
CA ASP A 3 -7.60 -4.38 1.67
C ASP A 3 -7.94 -3.21 2.62
N LEU A 4 -7.10 -2.17 2.65
CA LEU A 4 -7.39 -0.98 3.46
C LEU A 4 -8.53 -0.14 2.88
N LEU A 5 -8.57 -0.01 1.55
CA LEU A 5 -9.52 0.86 0.84
C LEU A 5 -10.82 0.14 0.50
N SER A 6 -10.78 -1.19 0.35
CA SER A 6 -11.93 -2.03 0.04
C SER A 6 -12.73 -2.49 1.27
N VAL A 7 -12.23 -2.25 2.50
CA VAL A 7 -12.75 -2.84 3.73
C VAL A 7 -14.27 -2.70 3.89
N LYS A 8 -14.87 -1.56 3.51
CA LYS A 8 -16.32 -1.33 3.62
C LYS A 8 -17.14 -2.30 2.74
N LYS A 9 -16.62 -2.66 1.56
CA LYS A 9 -17.26 -3.61 0.65
C LYS A 9 -17.06 -5.06 1.09
N GLU A 10 -15.94 -5.35 1.72
CA GLU A 10 -15.50 -6.72 1.99
C GLU A 10 -15.77 -7.19 3.43
N ILE A 11 -16.17 -6.29 4.33
CA ILE A 11 -16.55 -6.63 5.71
C ILE A 11 -17.67 -7.68 5.76
N VAL A 12 -18.53 -7.71 4.74
CA VAL A 12 -19.65 -8.65 4.61
C VAL A 12 -19.18 -10.05 4.20
N CYS A 13 -18.03 -10.14 3.50
CA CYS A 13 -17.51 -11.39 2.96
C CYS A 13 -16.38 -12.00 3.80
N GLY A 14 -15.72 -11.21 4.66
CA GLY A 14 -14.67 -11.67 5.57
C GLY A 14 -13.28 -11.86 4.93
N ASP A 15 -13.18 -11.83 3.60
CA ASP A 15 -11.94 -11.97 2.83
C ASP A 15 -11.15 -10.65 2.76
N ASN A 16 -10.86 -10.06 3.93
CA ASN A 16 -10.09 -8.82 4.03
C ASN A 16 -9.21 -8.81 5.28
N LEU A 17 -7.96 -8.39 5.12
CA LEU A 17 -6.96 -8.44 6.19
C LEU A 17 -7.34 -7.57 7.41
N VAL A 18 -8.06 -6.47 7.22
CA VAL A 18 -8.57 -5.64 8.33
C VAL A 18 -9.56 -6.45 9.17
N THR A 19 -10.47 -7.20 8.56
CA THR A 19 -11.47 -8.01 9.24
C THR A 19 -10.83 -9.17 10.00
N ILE A 20 -9.83 -9.82 9.39
CA ILE A 20 -9.04 -10.89 10.03
C ILE A 20 -8.28 -10.36 11.24
N LEU A 21 -7.61 -9.21 11.10
CA LEU A 21 -6.86 -8.59 12.21
C LEU A 21 -7.79 -8.05 13.28
N TYR A 22 -8.97 -7.52 12.93
CA TYR A 22 -9.99 -7.11 13.89
C TYR A 22 -10.43 -8.29 14.76
N ALA A 23 -10.70 -9.45 14.17
CA ALA A 23 -11.08 -10.65 14.93
C ALA A 23 -10.01 -11.06 15.97
N LYS A 24 -8.75 -10.71 15.74
CA LYS A 24 -7.63 -10.99 16.65
C LYS A 24 -7.36 -9.87 17.67
N LEU A 25 -7.47 -8.61 17.24
CA LEU A 25 -7.03 -7.43 18.01
C LEU A 25 -8.19 -6.72 18.73
N GLY A 26 -9.44 -6.96 18.33
CA GLY A 26 -10.63 -6.35 18.90
C GLY A 26 -10.83 -4.86 18.58
N SER A 27 -9.94 -4.25 17.80
CA SER A 27 -9.99 -2.83 17.43
C SER A 27 -9.71 -2.64 15.93
N PRO A 28 -10.62 -1.98 15.17
CA PRO A 28 -10.39 -1.68 13.76
C PRO A 28 -9.20 -0.74 13.55
N GLN A 29 -8.99 0.21 14.46
CA GLN A 29 -7.86 1.14 14.38
C GLN A 29 -6.53 0.40 14.56
N GLU A 30 -6.46 -0.55 15.50
CA GLU A 30 -5.25 -1.37 15.70
C GLU A 30 -4.97 -2.27 14.50
N ALA A 31 -6.01 -2.83 13.87
CA ALA A 31 -5.87 -3.58 12.63
C ALA A 31 -5.30 -2.70 11.50
N VAL A 32 -5.83 -1.49 11.32
CA VAL A 32 -5.32 -0.52 10.34
C VAL A 32 -3.87 -0.12 10.64
N ASN A 33 -3.55 0.22 11.88
CA ASN A 33 -2.19 0.56 12.32
C ASN A 33 -1.21 -0.57 11.97
N HIS A 34 -1.59 -1.82 12.27
CA HIS A 34 -0.77 -2.99 11.99
C HIS A 34 -0.50 -3.18 10.48
N ILE A 35 -1.50 -2.94 9.63
CA ILE A 35 -1.33 -3.02 8.16
C ILE A 35 -0.43 -1.89 7.67
N VAL A 36 -0.65 -0.65 8.14
CA VAL A 36 0.19 0.50 7.76
C VAL A 36 1.65 0.25 8.16
N ASP A 37 1.90 -0.25 9.36
CA ASP A 37 3.26 -0.58 9.79
C ASP A 37 3.87 -1.73 8.99
N SER A 38 3.06 -2.70 8.57
CA SER A 38 3.52 -3.77 7.68
C SER A 38 3.89 -3.23 6.30
N ILE A 39 3.13 -2.28 5.75
CA ILE A 39 3.47 -1.59 4.50
C ILE A 39 4.79 -0.83 4.66
N ARG A 40 4.95 -0.06 5.76
CA ARG A 40 6.20 0.66 6.05
C ARG A 40 7.42 -0.26 6.12
N ARG A 41 7.30 -1.39 6.84
CA ARG A 41 8.36 -2.42 6.90
C ARG A 41 8.68 -2.99 5.53
N THR A 42 7.66 -3.32 4.74
CA THR A 42 7.82 -3.86 3.38
C THR A 42 8.56 -2.87 2.47
N ILE A 43 8.29 -1.56 2.57
CA ILE A 43 9.00 -0.52 1.82
C ILE A 43 10.49 -0.52 2.19
N ILE A 44 10.81 -0.52 3.50
CA ILE A 44 12.20 -0.53 4.00
C ILE A 44 12.93 -1.80 3.52
N GLU A 45 12.28 -2.97 3.61
CA GLU A 45 12.84 -4.24 3.17
C GLU A 45 13.06 -4.29 1.65
N PHE A 46 12.11 -3.75 0.87
CA PHE A 46 12.22 -3.64 -0.58
C PHE A 46 13.42 -2.78 -0.96
N ASP A 47 13.52 -1.56 -0.44
CA ASP A 47 14.63 -0.64 -0.77
C ASP A 47 15.98 -1.18 -0.27
N GLY A 48 16.01 -1.79 0.90
CA GLY A 48 17.20 -2.49 1.40
C GLY A 48 17.64 -3.62 0.47
N THR A 49 16.68 -4.39 -0.06
CA THR A 49 16.95 -5.49 -1.01
C THR A 49 17.42 -4.97 -2.36
N ALA A 50 16.76 -3.94 -2.89
CA ALA A 50 17.16 -3.25 -4.11
C ALA A 50 18.63 -2.76 -4.02
N LYS A 51 19.00 -2.12 -2.89
CA LYS A 51 20.39 -1.69 -2.65
C LYS A 51 21.38 -2.86 -2.66
N ARG A 52 21.05 -3.98 -2.03
CA ARG A 52 21.92 -5.18 -2.04
C ARG A 52 22.08 -5.76 -3.44
N LEU A 53 21.01 -5.79 -4.23
CA LEU A 53 21.06 -6.29 -5.62
C LEU A 53 21.90 -5.37 -6.51
N ARG A 54 21.76 -4.04 -6.38
CA ARG A 54 22.60 -3.06 -7.10
C ARG A 54 24.09 -3.25 -6.81
N ILE A 55 24.44 -3.44 -5.53
CA ILE A 55 25.84 -3.70 -5.14
C ILE A 55 26.33 -5.03 -5.75
N ARG A 56 25.50 -6.08 -5.68
CA ARG A 56 25.84 -7.42 -6.17
C ARG A 56 26.13 -7.45 -7.67
N TYR A 57 25.37 -6.71 -8.47
CA TYR A 57 25.50 -6.70 -9.93
C TYR A 57 26.21 -5.45 -10.47
N SER A 58 26.91 -4.69 -9.60
CA SER A 58 27.56 -3.43 -9.97
C SER A 58 28.65 -3.54 -11.05
N THR A 59 29.19 -4.74 -11.26
CA THR A 59 30.24 -5.02 -12.25
C THR A 59 29.70 -5.42 -13.63
N ASP A 60 28.40 -5.59 -13.77
CA ASP A 60 27.73 -5.96 -15.03
C ASP A 60 26.76 -4.84 -15.41
N PRO A 61 27.17 -3.89 -16.27
CA PRO A 61 26.37 -2.72 -16.61
C PRO A 61 25.02 -3.05 -17.28
N ASP A 62 24.97 -4.10 -18.08
CA ASP A 62 23.74 -4.49 -18.80
C ASP A 62 22.73 -5.06 -17.80
N VAL A 63 23.17 -5.99 -16.94
CA VAL A 63 22.32 -6.54 -15.87
C VAL A 63 21.90 -5.46 -14.88
N LEU A 64 22.80 -4.52 -14.55
CA LEU A 64 22.48 -3.41 -13.66
C LEU A 64 21.39 -2.52 -14.27
N THR A 65 21.45 -2.23 -15.57
CA THR A 65 20.44 -1.40 -16.27
C THR A 65 19.06 -2.05 -16.26
N ASP A 66 19.00 -3.36 -16.55
CA ASP A 66 17.76 -4.12 -16.52
C ASP A 66 17.19 -4.21 -15.10
N LEU A 67 18.06 -4.42 -14.10
CA LEU A 67 17.68 -4.48 -12.70
C LEU A 67 17.10 -3.15 -12.21
N GLU A 68 17.70 -2.01 -12.57
CA GLU A 68 17.17 -0.69 -12.22
C GLU A 68 15.78 -0.47 -12.81
N SER A 69 15.61 -0.81 -14.09
CA SER A 69 14.33 -0.70 -14.79
C SER A 69 13.24 -1.55 -14.12
N PHE A 70 13.60 -2.78 -13.70
CA PHE A 70 12.70 -3.66 -12.97
C PHE A 70 12.30 -3.11 -11.60
N ILE A 71 13.28 -2.62 -10.81
CA ILE A 71 13.03 -2.04 -9.48
C ILE A 71 12.11 -0.83 -9.59
N ASP A 72 12.35 0.05 -10.56
CA ASP A 72 11.53 1.24 -10.77
C ASP A 72 10.12 0.85 -11.25
N GLY A 73 10.00 -0.15 -12.12
CA GLY A 73 8.71 -0.74 -12.49
C GLY A 73 7.91 -1.21 -11.28
N CYS A 74 8.54 -1.91 -10.33
CA CYS A 74 7.90 -2.31 -9.07
C CYS A 74 7.46 -1.11 -8.22
N ARG A 75 8.28 -0.06 -8.12
CA ARG A 75 7.92 1.17 -7.39
C ARG A 75 6.72 1.85 -8.02
N TYR A 76 6.71 2.00 -9.34
CA TYR A 76 5.58 2.57 -10.08
C TYR A 76 4.32 1.74 -9.91
N TYR A 77 4.42 0.42 -9.92
CA TYR A 77 3.26 -0.44 -9.68
C TYR A 77 2.63 -0.17 -8.31
N CYS A 78 3.45 -0.04 -7.26
CA CYS A 78 2.97 0.25 -5.92
C CYS A 78 2.34 1.65 -5.80
N THR A 79 3.00 2.68 -6.34
CA THR A 79 2.49 4.06 -6.26
C THR A 79 1.28 4.28 -7.15
N ALA A 80 1.28 3.75 -8.38
CA ALA A 80 0.13 3.81 -9.29
C ALA A 80 -1.07 3.05 -8.72
N ASN A 81 -0.87 1.91 -8.05
CA ASN A 81 -1.96 1.20 -7.37
C ASN A 81 -2.58 2.05 -6.26
N LEU A 82 -1.75 2.73 -5.45
CA LEU A 82 -2.24 3.65 -4.42
C LEU A 82 -2.97 4.85 -5.03
N THR A 83 -2.35 5.55 -5.98
CA THR A 83 -2.95 6.70 -6.67
C THR A 83 -4.27 6.32 -7.33
N TRP A 84 -4.30 5.21 -8.07
CA TRP A 84 -5.52 4.72 -8.71
C TRP A 84 -6.60 4.43 -7.67
N SER A 85 -6.25 3.75 -6.58
CA SER A 85 -7.21 3.40 -5.53
C SER A 85 -7.76 4.61 -4.78
N LEU A 86 -7.01 5.71 -4.69
CA LEU A 86 -7.48 6.99 -4.12
C LEU A 86 -8.27 7.85 -5.12
N SER A 87 -8.01 7.69 -6.42
CA SER A 87 -8.68 8.46 -7.48
C SER A 87 -10.00 7.85 -7.96
N THR A 88 -10.22 6.56 -7.69
CA THR A 88 -11.38 5.83 -8.19
C THR A 88 -12.58 5.96 -7.25
N THR A 89 -13.77 6.14 -7.82
CA THR A 89 -15.04 6.03 -7.08
C THR A 89 -15.33 4.61 -6.61
N ARG A 90 -14.58 3.61 -7.09
CA ARG A 90 -14.77 2.18 -6.76
C ARG A 90 -14.80 1.94 -5.25
N TYR A 91 -14.04 2.67 -4.45
CA TYR A 91 -13.97 2.43 -3.01
C TYR A 91 -14.80 3.41 -2.18
N GLY A 92 -15.32 4.48 -2.79
CA GLY A 92 -16.09 5.52 -2.09
C GLY A 92 -15.24 6.23 -1.03
N VAL A 93 -13.95 6.41 -1.28
CA VAL A 93 -13.00 7.10 -0.40
C VAL A 93 -12.34 8.23 -1.18
N HIS A 94 -12.05 9.34 -0.50
CA HIS A 94 -11.29 10.45 -1.07
C HIS A 94 -10.14 10.85 -0.14
N GLN A 95 -9.07 11.37 -0.75
CA GLN A 95 -7.92 11.87 -0.01
C GLN A 95 -8.14 13.33 0.37
N GLU A 96 -8.08 13.63 1.66
CA GLU A 96 -7.96 14.98 2.19
C GLU A 96 -6.52 15.22 2.62
N SER A 97 -5.98 16.38 2.25
CA SER A 97 -4.61 16.77 2.58
C SER A 97 -4.67 18.02 3.45
N ASP A 98 -4.23 17.90 4.70
CA ASP A 98 -3.88 19.05 5.54
C ASP A 98 -2.36 19.26 5.52
N LEU A 99 -1.91 20.45 5.93
CA LEU A 99 -0.51 20.92 5.85
C LEU A 99 0.55 19.88 6.27
N ASP A 100 0.25 19.01 7.23
CA ASP A 100 1.16 17.97 7.74
C ASP A 100 0.61 16.53 7.65
N ASN A 101 -0.62 16.33 7.19
CA ASN A 101 -1.29 15.03 7.28
C ASN A 101 -2.08 14.68 6.03
N ILE A 102 -1.95 13.43 5.58
CA ILE A 102 -2.84 12.83 4.60
C ILE A 102 -3.91 12.04 5.36
N ARG A 103 -5.17 12.45 5.21
CA ARG A 103 -6.34 11.72 5.72
C ARG A 103 -7.05 11.05 4.54
N ILE A 104 -7.34 9.77 4.69
CA ILE A 104 -8.24 9.06 3.76
C ILE A 104 -9.61 9.08 4.42
N VAL A 105 -10.52 9.85 3.84
CA VAL A 105 -11.86 10.07 4.37
C VAL A 105 -12.85 9.27 3.54
N LEU A 106 -13.83 8.70 4.22
CA LEU A 106 -14.93 8.01 3.57
C LEU A 106 -15.83 9.07 2.93
N GLY A 107 -16.12 8.94 1.63
CA GLY A 107 -17.11 9.77 0.98
C GLY A 107 -18.49 9.51 1.57
N GLU A 108 -19.32 10.55 1.70
CA GLU A 108 -20.72 10.38 2.11
C GLU A 108 -21.43 9.43 1.15
N THR A 109 -22.19 8.49 1.71
CA THR A 109 -23.09 7.64 0.94
C THR A 109 -24.12 8.56 0.29
N ILE A 110 -24.10 8.67 -1.04
CA ILE A 110 -25.26 9.18 -1.75
C ILE A 110 -26.30 8.07 -1.66
N ASP A 111 -27.35 8.32 -0.87
CA ASP A 111 -28.55 7.48 -0.76
C ASP A 111 -29.20 7.23 -2.13
#